data_AF-G8M3A9-F1
#
_entry.id   AF-G8M3A9-F1
#
_cell.length_a   1.000
_cell.length_b   1.000
_cell.length_c   1.000
_cell.angle_alpha   90.00
_cell.angle_beta   90.00
_cell.angle_gamma   90.00
#
_symmetry.space_group_name_H-M   'P 1'
#
loop_
_entity.id
_entity.type
_entity.pdbx_description
1 polymer ?
#
loop_
_entity_poly.entity_id
_entity_poly.type
_entity_poly.pdbx_seq_one_letter_code
_entity_poly.pdbx_strand_id
1 'polypeptide(L)' 'MKNNPNKKAVLKDIVTEETVAVYPYNVEGSQEEIEKKVFDWYYAQGCSNEEQLPKLFVDIVSE' A
#
# COMPACT_ATOMS: atom_id res chain seq x y z
N MET A 1 16.81 4.42 15.91
CA MET A 1 15.81 4.95 14.96
C MET A 1 14.46 4.78 15.63
N LYS A 2 13.67 5.86 15.79
CA LYS A 2 12.38 5.77 16.49
C LYS A 2 11.38 5.10 15.54
N ASN A 3 10.95 3.88 15.85
CA ASN A 3 9.80 3.27 15.21
C ASN A 3 8.60 4.14 15.57
N ASN A 4 8.01 4.83 14.58
CA ASN A 4 6.69 5.45 14.78
C ASN A 4 5.66 4.31 14.68
N PRO A 5 5.00 3.91 15.77
CA PRO A 5 4.07 2.79 15.78
C PRO A 5 2.79 3.02 14.95
N ASN A 6 2.60 4.24 14.43
CA ASN A 6 1.39 4.67 13.74
C ASN A 6 1.57 4.91 12.23
N LYS A 7 2.57 4.28 11.59
CA LYS A 7 2.70 4.32 10.12
C LYS A 7 1.86 3.20 9.50
N LYS A 8 0.95 3.56 8.59
CA LYS A 8 0.17 2.62 7.79
C LYS A 8 0.49 2.84 6.32
N ALA A 9 0.60 1.74 5.56
CA ALA A 9 0.71 1.80 4.11
C ALA A 9 -0.69 1.61 3.52
N VAL A 10 -1.04 2.45 2.56
CA VAL A 10 -2.35 2.41 1.89
C VAL A 10 -2.14 2.40 0.38
N LEU A 11 -3.01 1.69 -0.34
CA LEU A 11 -3.12 1.83 -1.79
C LEU A 11 -4.13 2.93 -2.08
N LYS A 12 -3.72 3.88 -2.92
CA LYS A 12 -4.57 4.96 -3.42
C LYS A 12 -4.67 4.89 -4.93
N ASP A 13 -5.82 5.26 -5.46
CA ASP A 13 -5.99 5.46 -6.89
C ASP A 13 -5.35 6.78 -7.32
N ILE A 14 -4.55 6.76 -8.39
CA ILE A 14 -3.76 7.89 -8.88
C ILE A 14 -4.63 9.02 -9.44
N VAL A 15 -5.86 8.72 -9.85
CA VAL A 15 -6.77 9.70 -10.46
C VAL A 15 -7.64 10.37 -9.39
N THR A 16 -8.15 9.59 -8.44
CA THR A 16 -9.12 10.04 -7.44
C THR A 16 -8.50 10.35 -6.07
N GLU A 17 -7.27 9.88 -5.83
CA GLU A 17 -6.58 9.89 -4.53
C GLU A 17 -7.32 9.14 -3.40
N GLU A 18 -8.41 8.43 -3.73
CA GLU A 18 -9.17 7.65 -2.77
C GLU A 18 -8.39 6.41 -2.32
N THR A 19 -8.55 6.06 -1.04
CA THR A 19 -7.96 4.85 -0.49
C THR A 19 -8.72 3.62 -0.97
N VAL A 20 -8.05 2.78 -1.74
CA VAL A 20 -8.57 1.53 -2.28
C VAL A 20 -8.38 0.39 -1.28
N ALA A 21 -7.24 0.34 -0.60
CA ALA A 21 -6.96 -0.67 0.40
C ALA A 21 -6.00 -0.18 1.49
N VAL A 22 -6.12 -0.75 2.68
CA VAL A 22 -5.20 -0.50 3.81
C VAL A 22 -4.39 -1.77 4.05
N TYR A 23 -3.07 -1.66 4.01
CA TYR A 23 -2.17 -2.79 4.25
C TYR A 23 -2.21 -3.19 5.74
N PRO A 24 -2.52 -4.45 6.07
CA PRO A 24 -2.81 -4.84 7.45
C PRO A 24 -1.57 -5.17 8.28
N TYR A 25 -0.37 -5.15 7.68
CA TYR A 25 0.88 -5.51 8.35
C TYR A 25 1.75 -4.27 8.62
N ASN A 26 2.76 -4.44 9.48
CA ASN A 26 3.70 -3.38 9.81
C ASN A 26 4.47 -2.89 8.57
N VAL A 27 4.65 -1.58 8.51
CA VAL A 27 5.39 -0.89 7.44
C VAL A 27 6.86 -0.81 7.82
N GLU A 28 7.66 -1.75 7.31
CA GLU A 28 9.09 -1.85 7.58
C GLU A 28 9.89 -2.10 6.29
N GLY A 29 11.00 -1.37 6.15
CA GLY A 29 11.89 -1.41 4.99
C GLY A 29 12.04 -0.06 4.30
N SER A 30 12.72 -0.07 3.17
CA SER A 30 12.75 1.03 2.20
C SER A 30 11.38 1.19 1.52
N GLN A 31 11.18 2.35 0.88
CA GLN A 31 9.96 2.65 0.13
C GLN A 31 9.67 1.58 -0.94
N GLU A 32 10.68 1.16 -1.69
CA GLU A 32 10.56 0.13 -2.73
C GLU A 32 10.15 -1.25 -2.15
N GLU A 33 10.72 -1.63 -1.01
CA GLU A 33 10.33 -2.87 -0.32
C GLU A 33 8.90 -2.82 0.20
N ILE A 34 8.46 -1.66 0.70
CA ILE A 34 7.09 -1.44 1.17
C ILE A 34 6.13 -1.53 -0.01
N GLU A 35 6.43 -0.83 -1.11
CA GLU A 35 5.63 -0.87 -2.34
C GLU A 35 5.44 -2.30 -2.84
N LYS A 36 6.54 -3.05 -2.96
CA LYS A 36 6.48 -4.45 -3.39
C LYS A 36 5.58 -5.29 -2.47
N LYS A 37 5.77 -5.22 -1.16
CA LYS A 37 4.96 -5.99 -0.18
C LYS A 37 3.47 -5.67 -0.27
N VAL A 38 3.13 -4.38 -0.41
CA VAL A 38 1.74 -3.92 -0.48
C VAL A 38 1.08 -4.38 -1.79
N PHE A 39 1.77 -4.23 -2.93
CA PHE A 39 1.26 -4.68 -4.22
C PHE A 39 1.13 -6.20 -4.30
N ASP A 40 2.13 -6.95 -3.84
CA ASP A 40 2.08 -8.42 -3.78
C ASP A 40 0.88 -8.89 -2.94
N TRP A 41 0.67 -8.27 -1.76
CA TRP A 41 -0.46 -8.58 -0.89
C TRP A 41 -1.80 -8.27 -1.55
N TYR A 42 -1.94 -7.10 -2.18
CA TYR A 42 -3.17 -6.69 -2.85
C TYR A 42 -3.51 -7.58 -4.04
N TYR A 43 -2.49 -7.96 -4.83
CA TYR A 43 -2.62 -8.91 -5.93
C TYR A 43 -3.10 -10.29 -5.44
N ALA A 44 -2.56 -10.77 -4.31
CA ALA A 44 -2.95 -12.04 -3.71
C ALA A 44 -4.40 -12.08 -3.19
N GLN A 45 -5.07 -10.93 -3.02
CA GLN A 45 -6.49 -10.90 -2.61
C GLN A 45 -7.46 -11.31 -3.73
N GLY A 46 -7.06 -11.27 -5.00
CA GLY A 46 -7.90 -11.77 -6.11
C GLY A 46 -7.52 -11.24 -7.50
N CYS A 47 -7.76 -12.05 -8.53
CA CYS A 47 -7.36 -11.74 -9.92
C CYS A 47 -8.02 -10.47 -10.50
N SER A 48 -9.19 -10.06 -10.00
CA SER A 48 -9.86 -8.82 -10.44
C SER A 48 -9.08 -7.55 -10.13
N ASN A 49 -8.06 -7.64 -9.27
CA ASN A 49 -7.22 -6.50 -8.88
C ASN A 49 -6.13 -6.19 -9.92
N GLU A 50 -5.84 -7.11 -10.85
CA GLU A 50 -4.78 -6.95 -11.85
C GLU A 50 -5.04 -5.76 -12.79
N GLU A 51 -6.29 -5.53 -13.18
CA GLU A 51 -6.69 -4.39 -14.02
C GLU A 51 -6.57 -3.04 -13.30
N GLN A 52 -6.57 -3.05 -11.97
CA GLN A 52 -6.50 -1.84 -11.15
C GLN A 52 -5.07 -1.45 -10.82
N LEU A 53 -4.16 -2.43 -10.70
CA LEU A 53 -2.75 -2.21 -10.30
C LEU A 53 -2.07 -1.02 -10.99
N PRO A 54 -2.19 -0.81 -12.33
CA PRO A 54 -1.52 0.30 -13.01
C PRO A 54 -2.00 1.69 -12.57
N LYS A 55 -3.16 1.77 -11.91
CA LYS A 55 -3.77 3.01 -11.43
C LYS A 55 -3.53 3.24 -9.94
N LEU A 56 -2.84 2.33 -9.25
CA LEU A 56 -2.65 2.44 -7.81
C LEU A 56 -1.22 2.87 -7.48
N PHE A 57 -1.07 3.57 -6.36
CA PHE A 57 0.23 3.87 -5.75
C PHE A 57 0.16 3.65 -4.25
N VAL A 58 1.32 3.41 -3.63
CA VAL A 58 1.42 3.22 -2.19
C VAL A 58 1.74 4.55 -1.51
N ASP A 59 0.94 4.88 -0.51
CA ASP A 59 1.17 6.04 0.35
C ASP A 59 1.41 5.58 1.80
N ILE A 60 2.28 6.29 2.52
CA ILE A 60 2.58 6.03 3.93
C ILE A 60 1.95 7.15 4.75
N VAL A 61 0.81 6.84 5.35
CA VAL A 61 0.10 7.77 6.22
C VAL A 61 0.52 7.55 7.67
N SER A 62 0.62 8.64 8.42
CA SER A 62 0.81 8.62 9.87
C SER A 62 -0.50 9.10 10.53
N GLU A 63 -0.97 8.38 11.56
CA GLU A 63 -2.05 8.89 12.44
C GLU A 63 -1.57 10.03 13.35
#